data_AF-A0A1J5C935-F1
#
_entry.id   AF-A0A1J5C935-F1
#
_cell.length_a   1.000
_cell.length_b   1.000
_cell.length_c   1.000
_cell.angle_alpha   90.00
_cell.angle_beta   90.00
_cell.angle_gamma   90.00
#
_symmetry.space_group_name_H-M   'P 1'
#
loop_
_entity.id
_entity.type
_entity.pdbx_description
1 polymer ?
#
loop_
_entity_poly.entity_id
_entity_poly.type
_entity_poly.pdbx_seq_one_letter_code
_entity_poly.pdbx_strand_id
1 'polypeptide(L)'
;MEPSKPERDTTAFQVRRAIPLADVRPEKLEQAVQALRATGWLSDVGVDGRRLHVSYDASGANFRDIERLLDEAGLQRPTSLWWRFRSAWYRFVDTNSRSNALSRGGACCNRPPSPWRGNDTPDPGP
;
A
#
# COMPACT_ATOMS: atom_id res chain seq x y z
N MET A 1 18.34 -26.79 16.28
CA MET A 1 18.52 -25.36 15.95
C MET A 1 17.54 -25.03 14.84
N GLU A 2 16.27 -24.77 15.19
CA GLU A 2 15.31 -24.23 14.23
C GLU A 2 15.67 -22.76 14.00
N PRO A 3 15.77 -22.29 12.74
CA PRO A 3 15.91 -20.87 12.50
C PRO A 3 14.60 -20.19 12.89
N SER A 4 14.66 -19.42 13.98
CA SER A 4 13.59 -18.57 14.49
C SER A 4 13.07 -17.68 13.35
N LYS A 5 11.81 -17.91 13.00
CA LYS A 5 11.03 -17.06 12.07
C LYS A 5 11.12 -15.61 12.55
N PRO A 6 11.60 -14.65 11.75
CA PRO A 6 11.65 -13.27 12.20
C PRO A 6 10.21 -12.79 12.43
N GLU A 7 9.91 -12.45 13.68
CA GLU A 7 8.68 -11.79 14.10
C GLU A 7 8.70 -10.39 13.49
N ARG A 8 8.21 -10.31 12.25
CA ARG A 8 8.08 -9.05 11.54
C ARG A 8 6.91 -8.31 12.18
N ASP A 9 7.22 -7.23 12.89
CA ASP A 9 6.25 -6.18 13.25
C ASP A 9 5.53 -5.74 11.98
N THR A 10 4.39 -6.39 11.73
CA THR A 10 3.60 -6.18 10.54
C THR A 10 2.68 -5.03 10.86
N THR A 11 3.06 -3.83 10.42
CA THR A 11 2.20 -2.66 10.58
C THR A 11 0.86 -2.92 9.88
N ALA A 12 -0.22 -2.34 10.42
CA ALA A 12 -1.58 -2.54 9.90
C ALA A 12 -1.76 -2.17 8.42
N PHE A 13 -0.78 -1.45 7.83
CA PHE A 13 -0.77 -1.00 6.45
C PHE A 13 0.40 -1.57 5.64
N GLN A 14 0.98 -2.70 6.06
CA GLN A 14 2.00 -3.39 5.26
C GLN A 14 1.43 -3.86 3.92
N VAL A 15 2.05 -3.43 2.82
CA VAL A 15 1.67 -3.77 1.46
C VAL A 15 2.80 -4.54 0.80
N ARG A 16 2.45 -5.63 0.08
CA ARG A 16 3.37 -6.38 -0.77
C ARG A 16 3.02 -6.18 -2.24
N ARG A 17 4.02 -5.93 -3.07
CA ARG A 17 3.88 -5.77 -4.52
C ARG A 17 4.89 -6.64 -5.25
N ALA A 18 4.40 -7.34 -6.27
CA ALA A 18 5.23 -7.98 -7.28
C ALA A 18 5.24 -7.08 -8.52
N ILE A 19 6.43 -6.59 -8.87
CA ILE A 19 6.67 -5.64 -9.95
C ILE A 19 7.42 -6.40 -11.05
N PRO A 20 6.81 -6.61 -12.22
CA PRO A 20 7.53 -7.18 -13.34
C PRO A 20 8.59 -6.18 -13.80
N LEU A 21 9.78 -6.70 -14.10
CA LEU A 21 10.89 -5.96 -14.65
C LEU A 21 10.93 -6.18 -16.17
N ALA A 22 11.31 -5.15 -16.90
CA ALA A 22 11.74 -5.30 -18.29
C ALA A 22 13.09 -6.05 -18.33
N ASP A 23 13.61 -6.29 -19.54
CA ASP A 23 14.86 -7.02 -19.69
C ASP A 23 16.00 -6.26 -18.98
N VAL A 24 16.57 -6.88 -17.95
CA VAL A 24 17.58 -6.31 -17.07
C VAL A 24 18.70 -7.33 -16.91
N ARG A 25 19.94 -6.84 -17.01
CA ARG A 25 21.12 -7.68 -16.77
C ARG A 25 21.16 -8.11 -15.30
N PRO A 26 21.47 -9.38 -14.99
CA PRO A 26 21.49 -9.89 -13.62
C PRO A 26 22.35 -9.04 -12.66
N GLU A 27 23.50 -8.55 -13.11
CA GLU A 27 24.42 -7.76 -12.30
C GLU A 27 23.80 -6.41 -11.91
N LYS A 28 23.08 -5.78 -12.84
CA LYS A 28 22.36 -4.53 -12.59
C LYS A 28 21.18 -4.75 -11.66
N LEU A 29 20.51 -5.90 -11.78
CA LEU A 29 19.41 -6.28 -10.91
C LEU A 29 19.87 -6.48 -9.46
N GLU A 30 20.98 -7.19 -9.25
CA GLU A 30 21.57 -7.36 -7.92
C GLU A 30 21.99 -6.03 -7.29
N GLN A 31 22.68 -5.17 -8.05
CA GLN A 31 23.05 -3.82 -7.58
C GLN A 31 21.83 -2.98 -7.20
N ALA A 32 20.79 -3.02 -8.02
CA ALA A 32 19.54 -2.32 -7.73
C ALA A 32 18.85 -2.87 -6.48
N VAL A 33 18.80 -4.19 -6.30
CA VAL A 33 18.24 -4.83 -5.09
C VAL A 33 19.01 -4.39 -3.83
N GLN A 34 20.34 -4.29 -3.89
CA GLN A 34 21.12 -3.78 -2.76
C GLN A 34 20.82 -2.30 -2.47
N ALA A 35 20.71 -1.47 -3.51
CA ALA A 35 20.33 -0.06 -3.36
C ALA A 35 18.92 0.09 -2.75
N LEU A 36 17.95 -0.73 -3.19
CA LEU A 36 16.59 -0.78 -2.65
C LEU A 36 16.61 -1.13 -1.16
N ARG A 37 17.38 -2.15 -0.76
CA ARG A 37 17.52 -2.55 0.66
C ARG A 37 18.15 -1.46 1.52
N ALA A 38 19.07 -0.67 0.97
CA ALA A 38 19.74 0.42 1.67
C ALA A 38 18.82 1.61 1.99
N THR A 39 17.62 1.69 1.41
CA THR A 39 16.68 2.80 1.65
C THR A 39 16.07 2.84 3.05
N GLY A 40 16.08 1.72 3.77
CA GLY A 40 15.61 1.61 5.16
C GLY A 40 14.10 1.66 5.38
N TRP A 41 13.30 2.10 4.40
CA TRP A 41 11.83 2.13 4.50
C TRP A 41 11.13 0.94 3.81
N LEU A 42 11.87 0.14 3.04
CA LEU A 42 11.41 -1.15 2.52
C LEU A 42 11.66 -2.25 3.56
N SER A 43 10.60 -2.99 3.92
CA SER A 43 10.68 -4.05 4.93
C SER A 43 11.12 -5.40 4.36
N ASP A 44 10.96 -5.62 3.06
CA ASP A 44 11.38 -6.83 2.37
C ASP A 44 11.61 -6.54 0.89
N VAL A 45 12.72 -7.02 0.34
CA VAL A 45 13.09 -6.87 -1.07
C VAL A 45 13.70 -8.16 -1.58
N GLY A 46 13.06 -8.78 -2.57
CA GLY A 46 13.49 -10.02 -3.19
C GLY A 46 13.22 -10.03 -4.69
N VAL A 47 13.85 -10.97 -5.38
CA VAL A 47 13.69 -11.17 -6.83
C VAL A 47 13.29 -12.62 -7.07
N ASP A 48 12.29 -12.83 -7.91
CA ASP A 48 11.88 -14.12 -8.43
C ASP A 48 11.79 -14.04 -9.96
N GLY A 49 12.81 -14.59 -10.64
CA GLY A 49 12.98 -14.48 -12.09
C GLY A 49 13.02 -13.02 -12.56
N ARG A 50 11.99 -12.58 -13.29
CA ARG A 50 11.82 -11.21 -13.79
C ARG A 50 10.86 -10.36 -12.95
N ARG A 51 10.62 -10.75 -11.70
CA ARG A 51 9.73 -10.04 -10.79
C ARG A 51 10.48 -9.59 -9.56
N LEU A 52 10.37 -8.30 -9.27
CA LEU A 52 10.82 -7.72 -8.02
C LEU A 52 9.68 -7.75 -7.01
N HIS A 53 9.91 -8.35 -5.86
CA HIS A 53 9.01 -8.38 -4.73
C HIS A 53 9.46 -7.31 -3.73
N VAL A 54 8.58 -6.37 -3.43
CA VAL A 54 8.81 -5.33 -2.43
C VAL A 54 7.70 -5.33 -1.39
N SER A 55 8.08 -5.12 -0.13
CA SER A 55 7.17 -4.87 0.98
C SER A 55 7.49 -3.52 1.63
N TYR A 56 6.46 -2.74 1.93
CA TYR A 56 6.58 -1.40 2.51
C TYR A 56 5.33 -1.07 3.32
N ASP A 57 5.43 -0.03 4.15
CA ASP A 57 4.31 0.53 4.89
C ASP A 57 3.59 1.60 4.07
N ALA A 58 2.34 1.34 3.69
CA ALA A 58 1.52 2.26 2.90
C ALA A 58 1.06 3.52 3.66
N SER A 59 1.28 3.58 4.98
CA SER A 59 1.04 4.79 5.77
C SER A 59 2.11 5.86 5.55
N GLY A 60 3.35 5.45 5.28
CA GLY A 60 4.51 6.34 5.12
C GLY A 60 4.99 6.52 3.68
N ALA A 61 4.85 5.49 2.84
CA ALA A 61 5.26 5.51 1.45
C ALA A 61 4.13 5.05 0.53
N ASN A 62 4.14 5.46 -0.73
CA ASN A 62 3.17 5.00 -1.72
C ASN A 62 3.86 4.37 -2.93
N PHE A 63 3.08 3.68 -3.77
CA PHE A 63 3.61 3.02 -4.96
C PHE A 63 4.41 3.97 -5.88
N ARG A 64 4.11 5.27 -5.96
CA ARG A 64 4.90 6.22 -6.78
C ARG A 64 6.31 6.41 -6.23
N ASP A 65 6.50 6.34 -4.92
CA ASP A 65 7.84 6.42 -4.32
C ASP A 65 8.68 5.21 -4.72
N ILE A 66 8.06 4.02 -4.77
CA ILE A 66 8.71 2.82 -5.30
C ILE A 66 9.03 2.99 -6.79
N GLU A 67 8.10 3.51 -7.57
CA GLU A 67 8.32 3.73 -9.00
C GLU A 67 9.51 4.66 -9.27
N ARG A 68 9.62 5.77 -8.53
CA ARG A 68 10.77 6.68 -8.60
C ARG A 68 12.06 5.96 -8.21
N LEU A 69 12.03 5.18 -7.13
CA LEU A 69 13.20 4.43 -6.68
C LEU A 69 13.69 3.41 -7.71
N LEU A 70 12.76 2.77 -8.44
CA LEU A 70 13.09 1.88 -9.55
C LEU A 70 13.69 2.64 -10.73
N ASP A 71 13.19 3.83 -11.03
CA ASP A 71 13.72 4.69 -12.08
C ASP A 71 15.15 5.18 -11.74
N GLU A 72 15.39 5.58 -10.50
CA GLU A 72 16.71 5.96 -9.97
C GLU A 72 17.70 4.78 -10.01
N ALA A 73 17.23 3.57 -9.72
CA ALA A 73 18.02 2.35 -9.85
C ALA A 73 18.20 1.90 -11.32
N GLY A 74 17.58 2.61 -12.27
CA GLY A 74 17.62 2.28 -13.70
C GLY A 74 16.96 0.94 -14.03
N LEU A 75 16.00 0.50 -13.22
CA LEU A 75 15.17 -0.68 -13.42
C LEU A 75 13.92 -0.30 -14.21
N GLN A 76 13.89 -0.75 -15.47
CA GLN A 76 12.73 -0.54 -16.32
C GLN A 76 11.62 -1.54 -16.00
N ARG A 77 10.38 -1.10 -16.20
CA ARG A 77 9.17 -1.92 -16.06
C ARG A 77 8.56 -2.14 -17.46
N PRO A 78 7.76 -3.19 -17.66
CA PRO A 78 7.06 -3.41 -18.92
C PRO A 78 6.23 -2.20 -19.34
N THR A 79 6.31 -1.79 -20.60
CA THR A 79 5.50 -0.70 -21.16
C THR A 79 4.09 -1.15 -21.59
N SER A 80 3.71 -2.38 -21.26
CA SER A 80 2.44 -2.97 -21.68
C SER A 80 1.24 -2.22 -21.07
N LEU A 81 0.16 -2.11 -21.85
CA LEU A 81 -1.08 -1.45 -21.42
C LEU A 81 -1.64 -2.06 -20.13
N TRP A 82 -1.52 -3.39 -19.98
CA TRP A 82 -1.89 -4.10 -18.75
C TRP A 82 -1.09 -3.61 -17.53
N TRP A 83 0.22 -3.46 -17.66
CA TRP A 83 1.05 -2.95 -16.57
C TRP A 83 0.74 -1.49 -16.25
N ARG A 84 0.47 -0.66 -17.27
CA ARG A 84 0.03 0.74 -17.08
C ARG A 84 -1.28 0.83 -16.30
N PHE A 85 -2.26 -0.03 -16.59
CA PHE A 85 -3.50 -0.08 -15.84
C PHE A 85 -3.29 -0.57 -14.39
N ARG A 86 -2.50 -1.63 -14.21
CA ARG A 86 -2.22 -2.21 -12.89
C ARG A 86 -1.44 -1.26 -11.97
N SER A 87 -0.45 -0.56 -12.52
CA SER A 87 0.30 0.48 -11.80
C SER A 87 -0.61 1.65 -11.40
N ALA A 88 -1.51 2.11 -12.28
CA ALA A 88 -2.51 3.12 -11.94
C ALA A 88 -3.45 2.66 -10.81
N TRP A 89 -3.90 1.41 -10.84
CA TRP A 89 -4.71 0.82 -9.77
C TRP A 89 -3.97 0.78 -8.43
N TYR A 90 -2.69 0.38 -8.42
CA TYR A 90 -1.89 0.38 -7.18
C TYR A 90 -1.76 1.79 -6.59
N ARG A 91 -1.53 2.81 -7.42
CA ARG A 91 -1.49 4.21 -6.95
C ARG A 91 -2.82 4.63 -6.32
N PHE A 92 -3.94 4.25 -6.93
CA PHE A 92 -5.27 4.56 -6.41
C PHE A 92 -5.52 3.89 -5.05
N VAL A 93 -5.25 2.59 -4.93
CA VAL A 93 -5.44 1.84 -3.68
C VAL A 93 -4.53 2.37 -2.58
N ASP A 94 -3.26 2.63 -2.86
CA ASP A 94 -2.33 3.16 -1.87
C ASP A 94 -2.73 4.55 -1.37
N THR A 95 -3.22 5.42 -2.28
CA THR A 95 -3.75 6.74 -1.90
C THR A 95 -4.98 6.60 -1.00
N ASN A 96 -5.84 5.62 -1.28
CA ASN A 96 -7.00 5.31 -0.43
C ASN A 96 -6.56 4.78 0.95
N SER A 97 -5.61 3.85 1.00
CA SER A 97 -5.03 3.34 2.25
C SER A 97 -4.41 4.45 3.09
N ARG A 98 -3.66 5.37 2.48
CA ARG A 98 -3.10 6.54 3.17
C ARG A 98 -4.20 7.49 3.67
N SER A 99 -5.23 7.72 2.86
CA SER A 99 -6.39 8.53 3.26
C SER A 99 -7.14 7.91 4.45
N ASN A 100 -7.29 6.58 4.47
CA ASN A 100 -7.91 5.87 5.58
C ASN A 100 -7.03 5.85 6.83
N ALA A 101 -5.71 5.72 6.67
CA ALA A 101 -4.76 5.78 7.78
C ALA A 101 -4.70 7.18 8.43
N LEU A 102 -4.82 8.25 7.62
CA LEU A 102 -4.86 9.64 8.09
C LEU A 102 -6.25 10.05 8.59
N SER A 103 -7.30 9.38 8.12
CA SER A 103 -8.66 9.59 8.62
C SER A 103 -8.75 9.00 10.03
N ARG A 104 -8.78 9.86 11.04
CA ARG A 104 -8.95 9.52 12.47
C ARG A 104 -10.35 8.95 12.78
N GLY A 105 -10.76 7.87 12.11
CA GLY A 105 -12.06 7.24 12.33
C GLY A 105 -13.20 8.25 12.21
N GLY A 106 -13.38 8.83 11.01
CA GLY A 106 -14.55 9.65 10.73
C GLY A 106 -15.82 8.80 10.76
N ALA A 107 -16.38 8.66 11.95
CA ALA A 107 -17.71 8.20 12.32
C ALA A 107 -18.53 7.54 11.20
N CYS A 108 -18.45 6.21 11.09
CA CYS A 108 -19.65 5.47 10.69
C CYS A 108 -20.50 5.29 11.95
N CYS A 109 -21.28 6.33 12.24
CA CYS A 109 -22.46 6.25 13.06
C CYS A 109 -23.36 5.13 12.50
N ASN A 110 -23.20 3.91 12.98
CA ASN A 110 -24.18 2.84 12.79
C ASN A 110 -25.41 3.02 13.70
N ARG A 111 -25.64 4.24 14.19
CA ARG A 111 -26.84 4.60 14.93
C ARG A 111 -27.77 5.33 13.98
N PRO A 112 -28.68 4.63 13.28
CA PRO A 112 -29.78 5.31 12.62
C PRO A 112 -30.48 6.21 13.65
N PRO A 113 -30.95 7.40 13.27
CA PRO A 113 -31.75 8.22 14.18
C PRO A 113 -32.91 7.36 14.70
N SER A 114 -33.05 7.31 16.03
CA SER A 114 -34.22 6.66 16.63
C SER A 114 -35.47 7.36 16.09
N PRO A 115 -36.45 6.64 15.52
CA PRO A 115 -37.70 7.26 15.05
C PRO A 115 -38.55 7.82 16.20
N TRP A 116 -38.15 7.62 17.46
CA TRP A 116 -38.87 8.09 18.63
C TRP A 116 -38.09 9.19 19.35
N ARG A 117 -38.15 10.41 18.80
CA ARG A 117 -38.17 11.65 19.59
C ARG A 117 -39.41 12.43 19.18
N GLY A 118 -40.55 12.03 19.71
CA GLY A 118 -41.77 12.83 19.69
C GLY A 118 -42.13 13.16 21.13
N ASN A 119 -41.57 14.27 21.65
CA ASN A 119 -42.27 15.05 22.65
C ASN A 119 -43.29 15.91 21.88
N ASP A 120 -44.35 15.29 21.39
CA ASP A 120 -45.51 16.01 20.87
C ASP A 120 -46.63 15.76 21.86
N THR A 121 -46.80 16.75 22.73
CA THR A 121 -47.95 16.89 23.61
C THR A 121 -49.20 16.98 22.73
N PRO A 122 -50.22 16.11 22.89
CA PRO A 122 -51.54 16.44 22.41
C PRO A 122 -52.20 17.35 23.46
N ASP A 123 -52.43 18.59 23.08
CA ASP A 123 -53.36 19.52 23.72
C ASP A 123 -54.80 18.99 23.56
N PRO A 124 -55.57 18.83 24.65
CA PRO A 124 -57.01 18.79 24.56
C PRO A 124 -57.61 19.93 25.40
N GLY A 125 -57.77 21.11 24.80
CA GLY A 125 -58.92 21.95 25.11
C GLY A 125 -60.18 21.43 24.40
N PRO A 126 -61.39 21.95 24.70
CA PRO A 126 -61.78 22.83 25.81
C PRO A 126 -62.31 22.09 27.05
#